data_AF-A0A957TV51-F1
#
_entry.id   AF-A0A957TV51-F1
#
_cell.length_a   1.000
_cell.length_b   1.000
_cell.length_c   1.000
_cell.angle_alpha   90.00
_cell.angle_beta   90.00
_cell.angle_gamma   90.00
#
_symmetry.space_group_name_H-M   'P 1'
#
loop_
_entity.id
_entity.type
_entity.pdbx_description
1 polymer ?
#
loop_
_entity_poly.entity_id
_entity_poly.type
_entity_poly.pdbx_seq_one_letter_code
_entity_poly.pdbx_strand_id
1 'polypeptide(L)'
;ADAFGQRGEPLAASLANGYYFLATGNREPATVIVGLRTLVTELAETPPTIWPEAAALHRPLAALLAGLEAVVWTDILPTCNTMTDDIETPAPTEDAVAELHLAQQSLQSAVAGLAAYEQTATVDEQLGLLVQTLDQLNTLIHYLPGALSPPLQTLVQRVAEHWSTLLTRQAAALRRQAQVVATLHTRQLFAPQPDGDEPRATVLLTLVNRGRGEATQLRVALTTTSTTTAETENELSQQTLTRLLPGERHDLALSFVPTDMPTDAPTDSSQPLHFVIHYSDEEAADKTLHYRDVVHWLPPGGQFQPIPNPYVAGAPLRPQSSTFVGRRGDLQFIADALANRESNMALVLTGERRMGKTSLLQQLLVKLDAIHVPVYLDCQALAIEPGLAHLLFDLAEAIALAVGLPTPNTADFAERPSAYFERT
;
A
#
# COMPACT_ATOMS: atom_id res chain seq x y z
N ALA A 1 13.28 41.85 -60.04
CA ALA A 1 12.28 41.46 -61.05
C ALA A 1 12.52 40.04 -61.58
N ASP A 2 13.76 39.64 -61.92
CA ASP A 2 14.04 38.31 -62.49
C ASP A 2 14.00 37.12 -61.51
N ALA A 3 14.16 37.32 -60.20
CA ALA A 3 14.14 36.23 -59.21
C ALA A 3 12.73 35.68 -58.92
N PHE A 4 11.68 36.51 -59.05
CA PHE A 4 10.29 36.11 -58.81
C PHE A 4 9.72 35.25 -59.95
N GLY A 5 10.19 35.47 -61.19
CA GLY A 5 9.69 34.75 -62.38
C GLY A 5 10.23 33.33 -62.54
N GLN A 6 11.44 33.03 -62.04
CA GLN A 6 12.04 31.68 -62.19
C GLN A 6 11.68 30.70 -61.06
N ARG A 7 11.30 31.20 -59.87
CA ARG A 7 10.90 30.36 -58.72
C ARG A 7 9.46 30.58 -58.23
N GLY A 8 8.79 31.68 -58.61
CA GLY A 8 7.48 32.04 -58.05
C GLY A 8 6.33 31.10 -58.46
N GLU A 9 6.22 30.76 -59.74
CA GLU A 9 5.19 29.80 -60.22
C GLU A 9 5.36 28.38 -59.66
N PRO A 10 6.57 27.77 -59.67
CA PRO A 10 6.75 26.43 -59.08
C PRO A 10 6.57 26.41 -57.56
N LEU A 11 6.99 27.48 -56.85
CA LEU A 11 6.77 27.62 -55.40
C LEU A 11 5.27 27.70 -55.07
N ALA A 12 4.52 28.54 -55.79
CA ALA A 12 3.07 28.68 -55.58
C ALA A 12 2.33 27.36 -55.84
N ALA A 13 2.74 26.60 -56.87
CA ALA A 13 2.18 25.28 -57.16
C ALA A 13 2.48 24.24 -56.06
N SER A 14 3.71 24.25 -55.52
CA SER A 14 4.11 23.33 -54.43
C SER A 14 3.38 23.64 -53.12
N LEU A 15 3.27 24.92 -52.75
CA LEU A 15 2.50 25.38 -51.59
C LEU A 15 1.01 25.07 -51.72
N ALA A 16 0.43 25.28 -52.91
CA ALA A 16 -0.96 24.93 -53.17
C ALA A 16 -1.22 23.42 -53.05
N ASN A 17 -0.29 22.57 -53.53
CA ASN A 17 -0.37 21.13 -53.34
C ASN A 17 -0.27 20.72 -51.87
N GLY A 18 0.65 21.32 -51.11
CA GLY A 18 0.78 21.10 -49.66
C GLY A 18 -0.50 21.45 -48.91
N TYR A 19 -1.09 22.60 -49.21
CA TYR A 19 -2.37 23.04 -48.62
C TYR A 19 -3.54 22.16 -49.05
N TYR A 20 -3.58 21.73 -50.31
CA TYR A 20 -4.59 20.79 -50.80
C TYR A 20 -4.56 19.48 -50.02
N PHE A 21 -3.37 18.90 -49.79
CA PHE A 21 -3.22 17.67 -49.01
C PHE A 21 -3.65 17.82 -47.54
N LEU A 22 -3.44 19.00 -46.93
CA LEU A 22 -3.97 19.30 -45.60
C LEU A 22 -5.51 19.39 -45.62
N ALA A 23 -6.08 20.10 -46.60
CA ALA A 23 -7.52 20.28 -46.73
C ALA A 23 -8.26 18.96 -47.02
N THR A 24 -7.66 18.03 -47.76
CA THR A 24 -8.22 16.69 -48.02
C THR A 24 -7.89 15.67 -46.92
N GLY A 25 -7.07 16.04 -45.94
CA GLY A 25 -6.56 15.16 -44.88
C GLY A 25 -7.64 14.51 -44.00
N ASN A 26 -8.84 15.08 -43.97
CA ASN A 26 -10.00 14.45 -43.32
C ASN A 26 -10.42 13.14 -44.00
N ARG A 27 -10.17 12.97 -45.31
CA ARG A 27 -10.49 11.75 -46.07
C ARG A 27 -9.33 10.77 -46.11
N GLU A 28 -8.10 11.29 -46.20
CA GLU A 28 -6.88 10.48 -46.28
C GLU A 28 -5.87 10.95 -45.23
N PRO A 29 -5.85 10.38 -44.01
CA PRO A 29 -5.03 10.87 -42.90
C PRO A 29 -3.53 10.91 -43.22
N ALA A 30 -3.06 9.97 -44.05
CA ALA A 30 -1.67 9.87 -44.48
C ALA A 30 -1.22 11.09 -45.33
N THR A 31 -2.14 11.80 -45.99
CA THR A 31 -1.80 12.98 -46.80
C THR A 31 -1.47 14.18 -45.94
N VAL A 32 -1.90 14.24 -44.67
CA VAL A 32 -1.63 15.37 -43.78
C VAL A 32 -0.12 15.53 -43.54
N ILE A 33 0.58 14.43 -43.22
CA ILE A 33 2.04 14.45 -43.01
C ILE A 33 2.76 14.81 -44.31
N VAL A 34 2.34 14.25 -45.45
CA VAL A 34 2.93 14.56 -46.76
C VAL A 34 2.76 16.04 -47.08
N GLY A 35 1.55 16.57 -46.95
CA GLY A 35 1.24 17.97 -47.21
C GLY A 35 2.02 18.91 -46.29
N LEU A 36 2.07 18.60 -45.00
CA LEU A 36 2.80 19.40 -44.02
C LEU A 36 4.32 19.37 -44.27
N ARG A 37 4.88 18.20 -44.61
CA ARG A 37 6.30 18.07 -44.97
C ARG A 37 6.62 18.89 -46.22
N THR A 38 5.77 18.84 -47.24
CA THR A 38 5.92 19.68 -48.45
C THR A 38 5.93 21.17 -48.08
N LEU A 39 4.98 21.64 -47.26
CA LEU A 39 4.94 23.05 -46.84
C LEU A 39 6.20 23.45 -46.05
N VAL A 40 6.62 22.63 -45.09
CA VAL A 40 7.81 22.91 -44.27
C VAL A 40 9.07 22.96 -45.14
N THR A 41 9.27 22.02 -46.06
CA THR A 41 10.43 22.00 -46.96
C THR A 41 10.47 23.23 -47.87
N GLU A 42 9.35 23.59 -48.51
CA GLU A 42 9.29 24.75 -49.41
C GLU A 42 9.51 26.07 -48.67
N LEU A 43 8.93 26.22 -47.47
CA LEU A 43 9.11 27.41 -46.64
C LEU A 43 10.55 27.55 -46.14
N ALA A 44 11.24 26.43 -45.83
CA ALA A 44 12.65 26.45 -45.43
C ALA A 44 13.59 26.88 -46.57
N GLU A 45 13.27 26.50 -47.81
CA GLU A 45 14.05 26.83 -49.00
C GLU A 45 13.71 28.21 -49.61
N THR A 46 12.66 28.87 -49.09
CA THR A 46 12.21 30.18 -49.56
C THR A 46 13.05 31.30 -48.93
N PRO A 47 13.84 32.05 -49.72
CA PRO A 47 14.63 33.14 -49.19
C PRO A 47 13.74 34.34 -48.80
N PRO A 48 14.11 35.11 -47.74
CA PRO A 48 13.31 36.23 -47.24
C PRO A 48 13.18 37.39 -48.25
N THR A 49 14.00 37.41 -49.29
CA THR A 49 13.89 38.36 -50.42
C THR A 49 12.72 38.06 -51.35
N ILE A 50 12.21 36.82 -51.36
CA ILE A 50 11.06 36.38 -52.17
C ILE A 50 9.79 36.43 -51.32
N TRP A 51 9.84 35.92 -50.09
CA TRP A 51 8.70 35.97 -49.18
C TRP A 51 9.18 36.22 -47.74
N PRO A 52 9.06 37.47 -47.23
CA PRO A 52 9.51 37.82 -45.89
C PRO A 52 8.81 37.05 -44.77
N GLU A 53 7.52 36.74 -44.91
CA GLU A 53 6.76 36.00 -43.88
C GLU A 53 7.01 34.48 -43.88
N ALA A 54 7.72 33.92 -44.87
CA ALA A 54 7.93 32.47 -44.98
C ALA A 54 8.57 31.87 -43.71
N ALA A 55 9.51 32.60 -43.09
CA ALA A 55 10.15 32.18 -41.83
C ALA A 55 9.17 32.12 -40.65
N ALA A 56 8.20 33.04 -40.60
CA ALA A 56 7.19 33.11 -39.55
C ALA A 56 6.16 31.97 -39.64
N LEU A 57 5.91 31.45 -40.85
CA LEU A 57 5.05 30.28 -41.10
C LEU A 57 5.81 28.96 -40.97
N HIS A 58 7.08 28.93 -41.34
CA HIS A 58 7.91 27.72 -41.31
C HIS A 58 8.02 27.13 -39.90
N ARG A 59 8.40 27.95 -38.91
CA ARG A 59 8.67 27.50 -37.54
C ARG A 59 7.45 26.81 -36.88
N PRO A 60 6.23 27.39 -36.89
CA PRO A 60 5.07 26.74 -36.30
C PRO A 60 4.64 25.47 -37.04
N LEU A 61 4.71 25.45 -38.37
CA LEU A 61 4.39 24.25 -39.16
C LEU A 61 5.41 23.12 -38.93
N ALA A 62 6.70 23.46 -38.79
CA ALA A 62 7.75 22.49 -38.49
C ALA A 62 7.56 21.87 -37.09
N ALA A 63 7.12 22.68 -36.10
CA ALA A 63 6.80 22.17 -34.77
C ALA A 63 5.61 21.19 -34.78
N LEU A 64 4.54 21.52 -35.52
CA LEU A 64 3.39 20.62 -35.69
C LEU A 64 3.77 19.33 -36.44
N LEU A 65 4.67 19.43 -37.43
CA LEU A 65 5.19 18.26 -38.14
C LEU A 65 5.98 17.34 -37.22
N ALA A 66 6.91 17.90 -36.44
CA ALA A 66 7.65 17.14 -35.45
C ALA A 66 6.72 16.48 -34.41
N GLY A 67 5.64 17.17 -34.03
CA GLY A 67 4.59 16.62 -33.17
C GLY A 67 3.87 15.40 -33.78
N LEU A 68 3.56 15.44 -35.08
CA LEU A 68 2.95 14.30 -35.79
C LEU A 68 3.93 13.14 -36.02
N GLU A 69 5.22 13.44 -36.18
CA GLU A 69 6.26 12.44 -36.46
C GLU A 69 6.84 11.80 -35.19
N ALA A 70 6.47 12.29 -34.00
CA ALA A 70 6.88 11.73 -32.71
C ALA A 70 6.58 10.23 -32.63
N VAL A 71 7.58 9.42 -32.27
CA VAL A 71 7.44 7.96 -32.17
C VAL A 71 7.20 7.54 -30.72
N VAL A 72 7.85 8.25 -29.79
CA VAL A 72 7.69 8.09 -28.34
C VAL A 72 7.25 9.41 -27.70
N TRP A 73 6.60 9.34 -26.54
CA TRP A 73 6.07 10.54 -25.89
C TRP A 73 7.17 11.56 -25.53
N THR A 74 8.41 11.11 -25.29
CA THR A 74 9.56 11.99 -25.00
C THR A 74 9.92 12.88 -26.18
N ASP A 75 9.56 12.50 -27.42
CA ASP A 75 9.81 13.30 -28.62
C ASP A 75 8.89 14.52 -28.69
N ILE A 76 7.79 14.54 -27.91
CA ILE A 76 6.80 15.63 -27.91
C ILE A 76 7.38 16.89 -27.27
N LEU A 77 8.10 16.78 -26.16
CA LEU A 77 8.63 17.94 -25.41
C LEU A 77 9.56 18.84 -26.25
N PRO A 78 10.54 18.31 -27.02
CA PRO A 78 11.37 19.10 -27.92
C PRO A 78 10.60 19.91 -28.97
N THR A 79 9.42 19.43 -29.40
CA THR A 79 8.57 20.13 -30.39
C THR A 79 8.06 21.48 -29.87
N CYS A 80 8.21 21.73 -28.57
CA CYS A 80 7.64 22.88 -27.88
C CYS A 80 8.64 24.00 -27.66
N ASN A 81 9.93 23.67 -27.50
CA ASN A 81 11.00 24.66 -27.43
C ASN A 81 11.10 25.49 -28.71
N THR A 82 10.62 24.94 -29.85
CA THR A 82 10.51 25.66 -31.11
C THR A 82 9.24 26.53 -31.22
N MET A 83 8.26 26.35 -30.32
CA MET A 83 7.00 27.11 -30.28
C MET A 83 7.06 28.35 -29.37
N THR A 84 7.92 28.35 -28.34
CA THR A 84 7.95 29.39 -27.27
C THR A 84 9.04 30.46 -27.39
N ASP A 85 9.97 30.36 -28.35
CA ASP A 85 10.95 31.42 -28.55
C ASP A 85 10.27 32.70 -29.07
N ASP A 86 10.40 33.78 -28.30
CA ASP A 86 9.93 35.14 -28.59
C ASP A 86 10.17 35.51 -30.06
N ILE A 87 9.12 35.39 -30.87
CA ILE A 87 9.06 36.09 -32.13
C ILE A 87 8.67 37.52 -31.74
N GLU A 88 9.60 38.47 -31.87
CA GLU A 88 9.25 39.87 -32.06
C GLU A 88 8.16 39.89 -33.14
N THR A 89 6.92 40.07 -32.72
CA THR A 89 5.73 40.03 -33.57
C THR A 89 5.95 40.95 -34.76
N PRO A 90 6.10 40.45 -36.00
CA PRO A 90 5.87 41.30 -37.15
C PRO A 90 4.41 41.77 -37.09
N ALA A 91 4.17 43.04 -37.42
CA ALA A 91 2.85 43.66 -37.36
C ALA A 91 1.81 42.79 -38.10
N PRO A 92 0.57 42.71 -37.59
CA PRO A 92 -0.43 41.75 -38.07
C PRO A 92 -0.93 42.20 -39.44
N THR A 93 -0.54 41.48 -40.49
CA THR A 93 -1.17 41.64 -41.81
C THR A 93 -1.73 40.36 -42.42
N GLU A 94 -1.62 39.18 -41.79
CA GLU A 94 -2.19 37.96 -42.36
C GLU A 94 -2.85 37.05 -41.30
N ASP A 95 -4.15 36.78 -41.48
CA ASP A 95 -4.99 35.92 -40.62
C ASP A 95 -4.36 34.53 -40.39
N ALA A 96 -3.58 34.02 -41.34
CA ALA A 96 -2.95 32.69 -41.28
C ALA A 96 -1.91 32.52 -40.15
N VAL A 97 -1.11 33.56 -39.86
CA VAL A 97 -0.11 33.50 -38.77
C VAL A 97 -0.82 33.46 -37.41
N ALA A 98 -1.90 34.22 -37.26
CA ALA A 98 -2.72 34.23 -36.05
C ALA A 98 -3.42 32.88 -35.82
N GLU A 99 -3.96 32.26 -36.87
CA GLU A 99 -4.54 30.91 -36.78
C GLU A 99 -3.50 29.85 -36.38
N LEU A 100 -2.28 29.91 -36.91
CA LEU A 100 -1.20 28.98 -36.54
C LEU A 100 -0.77 29.15 -35.08
N HIS A 101 -0.68 30.39 -34.60
CA HIS A 101 -0.37 30.64 -33.19
C HIS A 101 -1.47 30.10 -32.28
N LEU A 102 -2.75 30.29 -32.64
CA LEU A 102 -3.88 29.73 -31.91
C LEU A 102 -3.84 28.19 -31.89
N ALA A 103 -3.48 27.56 -33.01
CA ALA A 103 -3.32 26.12 -33.12
C ALA A 103 -2.23 25.59 -32.17
N GLN A 104 -1.09 26.28 -32.09
CA GLN A 104 -0.02 25.93 -31.14
C GLN A 104 -0.43 26.13 -29.68
N GLN A 105 -1.06 27.27 -29.38
CA GLN A 105 -1.53 27.59 -28.04
C GLN A 105 -2.53 26.53 -27.54
N SER A 106 -3.35 25.98 -28.44
CA SER A 106 -4.32 24.92 -28.13
C SER A 106 -3.66 23.60 -27.67
N LEU A 107 -2.41 23.34 -28.07
CA LEU A 107 -1.65 22.15 -27.67
C LEU A 107 -0.74 22.40 -26.45
N GLN A 108 -0.51 23.66 -26.09
CA GLN A 108 0.44 24.06 -25.06
C GLN A 108 0.08 23.55 -23.66
N SER A 109 -1.20 23.38 -23.34
CA SER A 109 -1.62 22.83 -22.05
C SER A 109 -1.16 21.38 -21.88
N ALA A 110 -1.25 20.58 -22.95
CA ALA A 110 -0.83 19.19 -22.93
C ALA A 110 0.69 19.07 -22.77
N VAL A 111 1.42 19.95 -23.44
CA VAL A 111 2.87 20.08 -23.31
C VAL A 111 3.29 20.43 -21.87
N ALA A 112 2.64 21.41 -21.26
CA ALA A 112 2.93 21.80 -19.88
C ALA A 112 2.68 20.64 -18.92
N GLY A 113 1.63 19.84 -19.15
CA GLY A 113 1.37 18.60 -18.41
C GLY A 113 2.50 17.58 -18.54
N LEU A 114 3.06 17.39 -19.74
CA LEU A 114 4.20 16.50 -19.98
C LEU A 114 5.49 17.00 -19.35
N ALA A 115 5.73 18.31 -19.35
CA ALA A 115 6.90 18.90 -18.68
C ALA A 115 6.82 18.70 -17.16
N ALA A 116 5.64 18.85 -16.57
CA ALA A 116 5.42 18.55 -15.15
C ALA A 116 5.59 17.04 -14.85
N TYR A 117 5.15 16.17 -15.76
CA TYR A 117 5.33 14.72 -15.64
C TYR A 117 6.81 14.34 -15.54
N GLU A 118 7.67 14.92 -16.36
CA GLU A 118 9.12 14.62 -16.36
C GLU A 118 9.81 15.02 -15.05
N GLN A 119 9.33 16.06 -14.39
CA GLN A 119 9.89 16.57 -13.13
C GLN A 119 9.41 15.79 -11.88
N THR A 120 8.44 14.89 -12.05
CA THR A 120 7.76 14.21 -10.95
C THR A 120 8.44 12.89 -10.62
N ALA A 121 8.69 12.64 -9.32
CA ALA A 121 9.40 11.44 -8.86
C ALA A 121 8.49 10.24 -8.55
N THR A 122 7.19 10.45 -8.30
CA THR A 122 6.27 9.38 -7.88
C THR A 122 5.37 8.90 -9.02
N VAL A 123 5.14 7.58 -9.10
CA VAL A 123 4.35 6.95 -10.16
C VAL A 123 2.87 7.36 -10.10
N ASP A 124 2.31 7.54 -8.90
CA ASP A 124 0.91 7.97 -8.74
C ASP A 124 0.69 9.41 -9.23
N GLU A 125 1.60 10.34 -8.91
CA GLU A 125 1.52 11.72 -9.42
C GLU A 125 1.74 11.77 -10.94
N GLN A 126 2.71 10.99 -11.44
CA GLN A 126 2.94 10.82 -12.88
C GLN A 126 1.68 10.32 -13.62
N LEU A 127 1.00 9.30 -13.08
CA LEU A 127 -0.27 8.82 -13.63
C LEU A 127 -1.37 9.87 -13.58
N GLY A 128 -1.48 10.63 -12.48
CA GLY A 128 -2.42 11.72 -12.35
C GLY A 128 -2.24 12.79 -13.43
N LEU A 129 -0.99 13.21 -13.66
CA LEU A 129 -0.63 14.18 -14.69
C LEU A 129 -0.92 13.67 -16.11
N LEU A 130 -0.63 12.39 -16.40
CA LEU A 130 -0.97 11.80 -17.70
C LEU A 130 -2.48 11.74 -17.93
N VAL A 131 -3.27 11.37 -16.92
CA VAL A 131 -4.73 11.34 -17.03
C VAL A 131 -5.30 12.73 -17.31
N GLN A 132 -4.80 13.75 -16.59
CA GLN A 132 -5.19 15.15 -16.83
C GLN A 132 -4.81 15.61 -18.24
N THR A 133 -3.60 15.27 -18.70
CA THR A 133 -3.12 15.62 -20.05
C THR A 133 -3.96 14.94 -21.14
N LEU A 134 -4.31 13.67 -20.96
CA LEU A 134 -5.18 12.93 -21.86
C LEU A 134 -6.59 13.54 -21.94
N ASP A 135 -7.14 14.00 -20.82
CA ASP A 135 -8.45 14.67 -20.78
C ASP A 135 -8.43 15.99 -21.56
N GLN A 136 -7.36 16.77 -21.43
CA GLN A 136 -7.16 17.99 -22.21
C GLN A 136 -7.08 17.71 -23.71
N LEU A 137 -6.29 16.70 -24.13
CA LEU A 137 -6.20 16.29 -25.53
C LEU A 137 -7.56 15.80 -26.07
N ASN A 138 -8.28 15.00 -25.29
CA ASN A 138 -9.61 14.53 -25.68
C ASN A 138 -10.63 15.68 -25.79
N THR A 139 -10.55 16.67 -24.91
CA THR A 139 -11.35 17.90 -25.02
C THR A 139 -11.05 18.61 -26.33
N LEU A 140 -9.76 18.77 -26.67
CA LEU A 140 -9.32 19.43 -27.89
C LEU A 140 -9.79 18.68 -29.16
N ILE A 141 -9.77 17.34 -29.15
CA ILE A 141 -10.24 16.51 -30.27
C ILE A 141 -11.73 16.76 -30.57
N HIS A 142 -12.56 17.00 -29.55
CA HIS A 142 -14.00 17.20 -29.73
C HIS A 142 -14.40 18.68 -29.86
N TYR A 143 -13.63 19.59 -29.29
CA TYR A 143 -13.94 21.02 -29.20
C TYR A 143 -12.76 21.86 -29.66
N LEU A 144 -12.55 21.92 -30.98
CA LEU A 144 -11.54 22.77 -31.59
C LEU A 144 -11.98 24.24 -31.60
N PRO A 145 -11.05 25.21 -31.50
CA PRO A 145 -11.38 26.62 -31.63
C PRO A 145 -12.03 26.92 -32.99
N GLY A 146 -13.22 27.52 -32.98
CA GLY A 146 -13.97 27.87 -34.20
C GLY A 146 -13.29 28.94 -35.06
N ALA A 147 -12.26 29.62 -34.53
CA ALA A 147 -11.44 30.58 -35.27
C ALA A 147 -10.36 29.91 -36.16
N LEU A 148 -10.14 28.60 -36.03
CA LEU A 148 -9.23 27.86 -36.91
C LEU A 148 -9.93 27.49 -38.22
N SER A 149 -9.23 27.65 -39.35
CA SER A 149 -9.68 27.14 -40.65
C SER A 149 -9.75 25.59 -40.67
N PRO A 150 -10.60 24.99 -41.53
CA PRO A 150 -10.77 23.53 -41.59
C PRO A 150 -9.48 22.71 -41.77
N PRO A 151 -8.48 23.13 -42.57
CA PRO A 151 -7.21 22.41 -42.68
C PRO A 151 -6.41 22.44 -41.37
N LEU A 152 -6.40 23.57 -40.65
CA LEU A 152 -5.72 23.68 -39.35
C LEU A 152 -6.46 22.93 -38.25
N GLN A 153 -7.80 22.94 -38.26
CA GLN A 153 -8.59 22.07 -37.38
C GLN A 153 -8.21 20.60 -37.56
N THR A 154 -8.16 20.14 -38.81
CA THR A 154 -7.75 18.77 -39.15
C THR A 154 -6.34 18.47 -38.63
N LEU A 155 -5.41 19.40 -38.81
CA LEU A 155 -4.03 19.25 -38.36
C LEU A 155 -3.92 19.13 -36.83
N VAL A 156 -4.52 20.06 -36.09
CA VAL A 156 -4.52 20.07 -34.62
C VAL A 156 -5.18 18.80 -34.07
N GLN A 157 -6.32 18.40 -34.65
CA GLN A 157 -7.00 17.17 -34.25
C GLN A 157 -6.10 15.95 -34.42
N ARG A 158 -5.39 15.83 -35.54
CA ARG A 158 -4.48 14.71 -35.81
C ARG A 158 -3.29 14.67 -34.85
N VAL A 159 -2.70 15.83 -34.54
CA VAL A 159 -1.65 15.93 -33.52
C VAL A 159 -2.18 15.44 -32.18
N ALA A 160 -3.36 15.91 -31.77
CA ALA A 160 -3.97 15.54 -30.50
C ALA A 160 -4.33 14.04 -30.41
N GLU A 161 -4.89 13.46 -31.48
CA GLU A 161 -5.18 12.02 -31.60
C GLU A 161 -3.91 11.16 -31.48
N HIS A 162 -2.85 11.59 -32.18
CA HIS A 162 -1.56 10.90 -32.17
C HIS A 162 -0.91 10.94 -30.78
N TRP A 163 -0.83 12.12 -30.18
CA TRP A 163 -0.30 12.30 -28.82
C TRP A 163 -1.12 11.51 -27.79
N SER A 164 -2.44 11.57 -27.87
CA SER A 164 -3.33 10.78 -26.99
C SER A 164 -3.03 9.29 -27.07
N THR A 165 -2.75 8.77 -28.26
CA THR A 165 -2.35 7.37 -28.46
C THR A 165 -1.02 7.05 -27.78
N LEU A 166 -0.01 7.90 -27.93
CA LEU A 166 1.30 7.72 -27.29
C LEU A 166 1.18 7.77 -25.76
N LEU A 167 0.45 8.74 -25.22
CA LEU A 167 0.27 8.91 -23.77
C LEU A 167 -0.60 7.81 -23.16
N THR A 168 -1.60 7.29 -23.88
CA THR A 168 -2.40 6.15 -23.42
C THR A 168 -1.53 4.90 -23.25
N ARG A 169 -0.58 4.66 -24.17
CA ARG A 169 0.40 3.56 -24.03
C ARG A 169 1.29 3.76 -22.81
N GLN A 170 1.78 4.98 -22.58
CA GLN A 170 2.63 5.29 -21.42
C GLN A 170 1.86 5.11 -20.10
N ALA A 171 0.62 5.60 -20.02
CA ALA A 171 -0.22 5.43 -18.84
C ALA A 171 -0.53 3.95 -18.55
N ALA A 172 -0.74 3.15 -19.60
CA ALA A 172 -0.92 1.70 -19.46
C ALA A 172 0.36 1.02 -18.94
N ALA A 173 1.53 1.44 -19.40
CA ALA A 173 2.81 0.91 -18.93
C ALA A 173 3.03 1.21 -17.43
N LEU A 174 2.80 2.44 -16.98
CA LEU A 174 2.94 2.82 -15.57
C LEU A 174 1.95 2.06 -14.65
N ARG A 175 0.72 1.79 -15.13
CA ARG A 175 -0.26 0.98 -14.37
C ARG A 175 0.18 -0.47 -14.17
N ARG A 176 1.09 -0.97 -15.00
CA ARG A 176 1.60 -2.35 -14.97
C ARG A 176 2.88 -2.51 -14.14
N GLN A 177 3.45 -1.41 -13.66
CA GLN A 177 4.68 -1.43 -12.87
C GLN A 177 4.39 -1.72 -11.39
N ALA A 178 5.17 -2.63 -10.83
CA ALA A 178 5.25 -2.82 -9.39
C ALA A 178 6.28 -1.85 -8.80
N GLN A 179 6.08 -1.45 -7.54
CA GLN A 179 7.03 -0.59 -6.82
C GLN A 179 7.27 -1.18 -5.44
N VAL A 180 8.23 -2.10 -5.35
CA VAL A 180 8.59 -2.75 -4.08
C VAL A 180 9.37 -1.76 -3.21
N VAL A 181 8.95 -1.61 -1.95
CA VAL A 181 9.62 -0.81 -0.94
C VAL A 181 9.94 -1.70 0.25
N ALA A 182 11.18 -1.63 0.73
CA ALA A 182 11.65 -2.41 1.86
C ALA A 182 11.78 -1.55 3.13
N THR A 183 11.59 -2.15 4.30
CA THR A 183 11.78 -1.49 5.59
C THR A 183 12.33 -2.47 6.61
N LEU A 184 13.47 -2.14 7.23
CA LEU A 184 14.05 -2.93 8.31
C LEU A 184 13.37 -2.60 9.65
N HIS A 185 12.81 -3.61 10.30
CA HIS A 185 12.20 -3.48 11.62
C HIS A 185 13.18 -3.79 12.75
N THR A 186 14.13 -4.72 12.53
CA THR A 186 15.16 -5.03 13.52
C THR A 186 16.18 -3.90 13.59
N ARG A 187 16.18 -3.14 14.70
CA ARG A 187 17.14 -2.04 14.94
C ARG A 187 18.35 -2.46 15.77
N GLN A 188 18.18 -3.51 16.58
CA GLN A 188 19.19 -3.98 17.52
C GLN A 188 19.37 -5.49 17.35
N LEU A 189 20.62 -5.94 17.37
CA LEU A 189 21.00 -7.34 17.36
C LEU A 189 21.87 -7.61 18.58
N PHE A 190 21.72 -8.80 19.18
CA PHE A 190 22.63 -9.22 20.23
C PHE A 190 23.84 -9.89 19.61
N ALA A 191 25.03 -9.53 20.11
CA ALA A 191 26.24 -10.27 19.79
C ALA A 191 26.05 -11.74 20.18
N PRO A 192 26.52 -12.68 19.35
CA PRO A 192 26.45 -14.09 19.67
C PRO A 192 27.18 -14.45 20.96
N GLN A 193 26.67 -15.43 21.69
CA GLN A 193 27.31 -15.90 22.91
C GLN A 193 28.51 -16.80 22.57
N PRO A 194 29.69 -16.62 23.21
CA PRO A 194 30.91 -17.36 22.86
C PRO A 194 30.83 -18.88 23.10
N ASP A 195 29.92 -19.35 23.96
CA ASP A 195 29.71 -20.77 24.29
C ASP A 195 28.42 -21.37 23.65
N GLY A 196 27.72 -20.61 22.80
CA GLY A 196 26.46 -21.06 22.18
C GLY A 196 26.65 -21.79 20.85
N ASP A 197 25.70 -22.67 20.50
CA ASP A 197 25.59 -23.21 19.14
C ASP A 197 25.48 -22.06 18.12
N GLU A 198 26.32 -22.11 17.08
CA GLU A 198 26.51 -21.20 15.94
C GLU A 198 26.00 -19.74 16.07
N PRO A 199 26.88 -18.73 15.86
CA PRO A 199 26.52 -17.33 15.99
C PRO A 199 25.55 -16.87 14.88
N ARG A 200 24.25 -17.01 15.07
CA ARG A 200 23.22 -16.61 14.09
C ARG A 200 22.44 -15.39 14.58
N ALA A 201 22.43 -14.35 13.76
CA ALA A 201 21.56 -13.18 13.92
C ALA A 201 20.36 -13.29 13.00
N THR A 202 19.19 -12.81 13.43
CA THR A 202 17.97 -12.78 12.59
C THR A 202 17.43 -11.36 12.53
N VAL A 203 17.13 -10.91 11.31
CA VAL A 203 16.54 -9.60 11.03
C VAL A 203 15.17 -9.73 10.40
N LEU A 204 14.27 -8.80 10.75
CA LEU A 204 12.93 -8.70 10.22
C LEU A 204 12.89 -7.55 9.20
N LEU A 205 12.63 -7.89 7.94
CA LEU A 205 12.46 -6.96 6.83
C LEU A 205 11.02 -7.05 6.33
N THR A 206 10.38 -5.91 6.12
CA THR A 206 9.06 -5.85 5.49
C THR A 206 9.19 -5.35 4.06
N LEU A 207 8.53 -6.04 3.13
CA LEU A 207 8.30 -5.56 1.78
C LEU A 207 6.85 -5.07 1.63
N VAL A 208 6.67 -3.96 0.92
CA VAL A 208 5.36 -3.45 0.51
C VAL A 208 5.42 -3.09 -0.97
N ASN A 209 4.46 -3.59 -1.75
CA ASN A 209 4.32 -3.12 -3.13
C ASN A 209 3.43 -1.87 -3.15
N ARG A 210 4.02 -0.71 -3.39
CA ARG A 210 3.30 0.57 -3.56
C ARG A 210 2.89 0.86 -5.01
N GLY A 211 3.29 -0.01 -5.94
CA GLY A 211 2.93 0.11 -7.35
C GLY A 211 1.52 -0.40 -7.64
N ARG A 212 1.14 -0.36 -8.91
CA ARG A 212 -0.17 -0.80 -9.41
C ARG A 212 -0.12 -2.19 -10.07
N GLY A 213 1.06 -2.61 -10.53
CA GLY A 213 1.32 -3.96 -11.03
C GLY A 213 1.69 -4.93 -9.91
N GLU A 214 1.51 -6.24 -10.14
CA GLU A 214 2.02 -7.25 -9.23
C GLU A 214 3.54 -7.40 -9.37
N ALA A 215 4.25 -7.47 -8.25
CA ALA A 215 5.62 -7.93 -8.25
C ALA A 215 5.60 -9.47 -8.20
N THR A 216 6.40 -10.12 -9.02
CA THR A 216 6.50 -11.58 -9.10
C THR A 216 7.94 -12.03 -8.99
N GLN A 217 8.14 -13.30 -8.63
CA GLN A 217 9.46 -13.93 -8.53
C GLN A 217 10.42 -13.15 -7.62
N LEU A 218 9.92 -12.63 -6.50
CA LEU A 218 10.73 -11.82 -5.62
C LEU A 218 11.79 -12.69 -4.95
N ARG A 219 13.04 -12.22 -4.95
CA ARG A 219 14.16 -12.82 -4.21
C ARG A 219 14.84 -11.74 -3.41
N VAL A 220 14.86 -11.91 -2.09
CA VAL A 220 15.55 -11.02 -1.17
C VAL A 220 16.79 -11.73 -0.68
N ALA A 221 17.95 -11.10 -0.83
CA ALA A 221 19.22 -11.59 -0.32
C ALA A 221 19.85 -10.54 0.59
N LEU A 222 20.32 -10.96 1.76
CA LEU A 222 21.18 -10.16 2.63
C LEU A 222 22.64 -10.42 2.25
N THR A 223 23.34 -9.38 1.77
CA THR A 223 24.78 -9.47 1.49
C THR A 223 25.59 -9.08 2.72
N THR A 224 26.27 -10.08 3.31
CA THR A 224 27.33 -9.86 4.31
C THR A 224 28.69 -9.72 3.60
N THR A 225 29.60 -8.92 4.14
CA THR A 225 30.81 -8.45 3.45
C THR A 225 32.00 -9.43 3.41
N SER A 226 31.88 -10.66 3.90
CA SER A 226 32.99 -11.62 3.85
C SER A 226 32.54 -13.03 3.46
N THR A 227 33.02 -13.44 2.29
CA THR A 227 32.82 -14.71 1.61
C THR A 227 33.78 -15.77 2.15
N THR A 228 33.34 -16.73 2.97
CA THR A 228 34.11 -17.98 3.11
C THR A 228 33.38 -19.26 3.54
N THR A 229 32.04 -19.34 3.54
CA THR A 229 31.30 -20.59 3.84
C THR A 229 30.01 -20.69 3.02
N ALA A 230 30.17 -20.89 1.71
CA ALA A 230 29.21 -20.51 0.66
C ALA A 230 28.01 -21.45 0.37
N GLU A 231 27.81 -22.58 1.07
CA GLU A 231 26.77 -23.55 0.66
C GLU A 231 25.55 -23.60 1.61
N THR A 232 25.73 -23.46 2.93
CA THR A 232 24.62 -23.50 3.90
C THR A 232 24.10 -22.12 4.31
N GLU A 233 24.93 -21.08 4.19
CA GLU A 233 24.58 -19.69 4.55
C GLU A 233 23.68 -19.02 3.50
N ASN A 234 23.71 -19.50 2.26
CA ASN A 234 22.98 -18.89 1.15
C ASN A 234 21.45 -19.07 1.24
N GLU A 235 20.95 -20.14 1.86
CA GLU A 235 19.50 -20.36 1.98
C GLU A 235 18.85 -19.56 3.12
N LEU A 236 19.57 -19.31 4.22
CA LEU A 236 19.03 -18.61 5.40
C LEU A 236 19.09 -17.08 5.28
N SER A 237 20.07 -16.59 4.51
CA SER A 237 20.23 -15.17 4.18
C SER A 237 19.41 -14.75 2.97
N GLN A 238 18.64 -15.68 2.40
CA GLN A 238 17.77 -15.45 1.25
C GLN A 238 16.33 -15.86 1.55
N GLN A 239 15.39 -15.12 1.00
CA GLN A 239 13.97 -15.45 1.04
C GLN A 239 13.39 -15.25 -0.36
N THR A 240 12.47 -16.13 -0.74
CA THR A 240 11.78 -16.01 -2.03
C THR A 240 10.28 -15.91 -1.82
N LEU A 241 9.64 -15.06 -2.62
CA LEU A 241 8.20 -14.85 -2.59
C LEU A 241 7.68 -14.93 -4.02
N THR A 242 6.65 -15.74 -4.25
CA THR A 242 6.09 -15.95 -5.59
C THR A 242 5.53 -14.66 -6.17
N ARG A 243 4.80 -13.88 -5.35
CA ARG A 243 4.21 -12.61 -5.75
C ARG A 243 3.93 -11.70 -4.57
N LEU A 244 3.84 -10.40 -4.82
CA LEU A 244 3.41 -9.35 -3.90
C LEU A 244 2.44 -8.41 -4.63
N LEU A 245 1.16 -8.46 -4.25
CA LEU A 245 0.09 -7.68 -4.89
C LEU A 245 0.17 -6.19 -4.53
N PRO A 246 -0.44 -5.29 -5.32
CA PRO A 246 -0.55 -3.86 -5.00
C PRO A 246 -1.11 -3.63 -3.58
N GLY A 247 -0.38 -2.87 -2.77
CA GLY A 247 -0.71 -2.57 -1.37
C GLY A 247 -0.45 -3.71 -0.38
N GLU A 248 -0.06 -4.90 -0.85
CA GLU A 248 0.23 -6.04 0.02
C GLU A 248 1.54 -5.81 0.78
N ARG A 249 1.52 -6.20 2.06
CA ARG A 249 2.66 -6.19 2.96
C ARG A 249 3.08 -7.63 3.24
N HIS A 250 4.38 -7.89 3.16
CA HIS A 250 4.95 -9.18 3.50
C HIS A 250 6.16 -9.03 4.42
N ASP A 251 6.15 -9.74 5.54
CA ASP A 251 7.22 -9.70 6.53
C ASP A 251 8.14 -10.91 6.35
N LEU A 252 9.44 -10.66 6.24
CA LEU A 252 10.50 -11.63 5.96
C LEU A 252 11.47 -11.69 7.13
N ALA A 253 11.74 -12.90 7.62
CA ALA A 253 12.82 -13.17 8.56
C ALA A 253 14.04 -13.71 7.80
N LEU A 254 15.16 -13.01 7.88
CA LEU A 254 16.43 -13.38 7.26
C LEU A 254 17.45 -13.64 8.36
N SER A 255 18.13 -14.78 8.30
CA SER A 255 19.14 -15.16 9.28
C SER A 255 20.53 -15.20 8.64
N PHE A 256 21.55 -14.74 9.35
CA PHE A 256 22.93 -14.71 8.87
C PHE A 256 23.93 -14.91 9.99
N VAL A 257 25.14 -15.31 9.62
CA VAL A 257 26.28 -15.40 10.53
C VAL A 257 27.06 -14.08 10.47
N PRO A 258 27.26 -13.36 11.57
CA PRO A 258 28.06 -12.15 11.59
C PRO A 258 29.55 -12.50 11.53
N THR A 259 30.17 -12.32 10.37
CA THR A 259 31.55 -12.78 10.11
C THR A 259 32.64 -11.83 10.65
N ASP A 260 32.30 -10.56 10.90
CA ASP A 260 33.22 -9.53 11.39
C ASP A 260 32.60 -8.80 12.60
N MET A 261 32.44 -9.52 13.72
CA MET A 261 32.13 -8.86 14.99
C MET A 261 33.43 -8.31 15.57
N PRO A 262 33.47 -7.04 16.01
CA PRO A 262 34.53 -6.62 16.90
C PRO A 262 34.35 -7.41 18.20
N THR A 263 35.26 -8.33 18.49
CA THR A 263 35.24 -9.17 19.70
C THR A 263 35.22 -8.34 20.98
N ASP A 264 35.64 -7.07 20.87
CA ASP A 264 35.65 -6.03 21.91
C ASP A 264 34.79 -4.80 21.51
N ALA A 265 33.70 -5.00 20.77
CA ALA A 265 32.89 -3.89 20.28
C ALA A 265 32.42 -2.98 21.44
N PRO A 266 32.73 -1.68 21.41
CA PRO A 266 32.14 -0.76 22.37
C PRO A 266 30.61 -0.84 22.29
N THR A 267 29.94 -0.47 23.38
CA THR A 267 28.49 -0.56 23.63
C THR A 267 27.55 0.05 22.57
N ASP A 268 28.08 0.56 21.46
CA ASP A 268 27.36 1.14 20.33
C ASP A 268 28.14 0.95 19.03
N SER A 269 28.25 -0.31 18.55
CA SER A 269 28.78 -0.57 17.20
C SER A 269 27.62 -0.68 16.21
N SER A 270 27.50 0.33 15.36
CA SER A 270 26.52 0.37 14.28
C SER A 270 27.08 -0.30 13.03
N GLN A 271 26.35 -1.24 12.44
CA GLN A 271 26.73 -1.90 11.20
C GLN A 271 25.62 -1.73 10.15
N PRO A 272 25.96 -1.30 8.92
CA PRO A 272 25.00 -1.28 7.82
C PRO A 272 24.76 -2.70 7.29
N LEU A 273 23.49 -3.06 7.11
CA LEU A 273 23.06 -4.24 6.39
C LEU A 273 22.64 -3.87 4.97
N HIS A 274 23.02 -4.70 4.01
CA HIS A 274 22.75 -4.50 2.59
C HIS A 274 21.82 -5.60 2.08
N PHE A 275 20.66 -5.21 1.58
CA PHE A 275 19.67 -6.10 1.00
C PHE A 275 19.61 -5.89 -0.50
N VAL A 276 19.65 -6.99 -1.25
CA VAL A 276 19.44 -7.01 -2.70
C VAL A 276 18.11 -7.70 -2.95
N ILE A 277 17.18 -6.98 -3.56
CA ILE A 277 15.82 -7.45 -3.82
C ILE A 277 15.64 -7.51 -5.33
N HIS A 278 15.53 -8.72 -5.88
CA HIS A 278 15.18 -8.95 -7.27
C HIS A 278 13.67 -9.18 -7.37
N TYR A 279 13.03 -8.61 -8.38
CA TYR A 279 11.62 -8.87 -8.69
C TYR A 279 11.31 -8.61 -10.16
N SER A 280 10.25 -9.21 -10.67
CA SER A 280 9.75 -8.97 -12.03
C SER A 280 8.34 -8.38 -11.96
N ASP A 281 7.95 -7.61 -12.97
CA ASP A 281 6.56 -7.21 -13.17
C ASP A 281 6.17 -7.34 -14.65
N GLU A 282 4.98 -6.86 -15.01
CA GLU A 282 4.49 -6.92 -16.40
C GLU A 282 5.28 -6.01 -17.36
N GLU A 283 6.06 -5.05 -16.86
CA GLU A 283 6.82 -4.11 -17.67
C GLU A 283 8.24 -4.62 -17.94
N ALA A 284 8.94 -5.10 -16.91
CA ALA A 284 10.25 -5.69 -17.08
C ALA A 284 10.53 -6.81 -16.07
N ALA A 285 11.34 -7.78 -16.50
CA ALA A 285 11.83 -8.86 -15.67
C ALA A 285 13.13 -8.46 -14.94
N ASP A 286 13.36 -9.08 -13.78
CA ASP A 286 14.62 -9.01 -13.01
C ASP A 286 15.07 -7.58 -12.61
N LYS A 287 14.11 -6.75 -12.21
CA LYS A 287 14.39 -5.46 -11.55
C LYS A 287 15.12 -5.69 -10.25
N THR A 288 16.17 -4.90 -10.01
CA THR A 288 16.99 -4.99 -8.79
C THR A 288 16.82 -3.73 -7.94
N LEU A 289 16.47 -3.93 -6.67
CA LEU A 289 16.39 -2.90 -5.65
C LEU A 289 17.46 -3.15 -4.59
N HIS A 290 18.32 -2.16 -4.39
CA HIS A 290 19.29 -2.15 -3.30
C HIS A 290 18.72 -1.36 -2.11
N TYR A 291 18.56 -2.02 -0.97
CA TYR A 291 18.12 -1.40 0.27
C TYR A 291 19.20 -1.52 1.35
N ARG A 292 19.42 -0.45 2.09
CA ARG A 292 20.44 -0.38 3.13
C ARG A 292 19.86 0.29 4.36
N ASP A 293 20.04 -0.33 5.52
CA ASP A 293 19.72 0.26 6.82
C ASP A 293 20.74 -0.22 7.86
N VAL A 294 20.75 0.43 9.02
CA VAL A 294 21.73 0.21 10.08
C VAL A 294 21.11 -0.55 11.24
N VAL A 295 21.88 -1.50 11.77
CA VAL A 295 21.59 -2.18 13.04
C VAL A 295 22.66 -1.84 14.06
N HIS A 296 22.25 -1.80 15.33
CA HIS A 296 23.16 -1.62 16.45
C HIS A 296 23.41 -2.96 17.14
N TRP A 297 24.67 -3.31 17.33
CA TRP A 297 25.04 -4.48 18.10
C TRP A 297 25.03 -4.16 19.59
N LEU A 298 24.28 -4.96 20.33
CA LEU A 298 24.29 -4.99 21.78
C LEU A 298 25.27 -6.06 22.25
N PRO A 299 25.90 -5.88 23.42
CA PRO A 299 26.72 -6.93 24.03
C PRO A 299 25.90 -8.21 24.21
N PRO A 300 26.55 -9.38 24.27
CA PRO A 300 25.84 -10.64 24.43
C PRO A 300 24.93 -10.54 25.65
N GLY A 301 23.62 -10.66 25.41
CA GLY A 301 22.62 -10.62 26.47
C GLY A 301 22.88 -11.74 27.48
N GLY A 302 22.55 -11.50 28.75
CA GLY A 302 22.53 -12.59 29.73
C GLY A 302 21.65 -13.75 29.23
N GLN A 303 21.88 -14.96 29.76
CA GLN A 303 21.11 -16.15 29.40
C GLN A 303 19.61 -15.84 29.38
N PHE A 304 18.92 -16.24 28.29
CA PHE A 304 17.47 -16.07 28.18
C PHE A 304 16.79 -16.69 29.41
N GLN A 305 16.15 -15.84 30.21
CA GLN A 305 15.30 -16.28 31.30
C GLN A 305 13.85 -16.16 30.84
N PRO A 306 13.15 -17.29 30.59
CA PRO A 306 11.75 -17.23 30.26
C PRO A 306 10.98 -16.56 31.40
N ILE A 307 10.27 -15.48 31.10
CA ILE A 307 9.38 -14.87 32.07
C ILE A 307 8.20 -15.83 32.25
N PRO A 308 8.01 -16.44 33.44
CA PRO A 308 6.91 -17.37 33.65
C PRO A 308 5.59 -16.61 33.52
N ASN A 309 4.70 -17.08 32.65
CA ASN A 309 3.37 -16.49 32.50
C ASN A 309 2.53 -16.80 33.75
N PRO A 310 2.14 -15.79 34.56
CA PRO A 310 1.40 -16.02 35.79
C PRO A 310 -0.11 -16.29 35.56
N TYR A 311 -0.60 -16.12 34.33
CA TYR A 311 -2.02 -16.21 34.02
C TYR A 311 -2.45 -17.63 33.64
N VAL A 312 -3.44 -18.15 34.36
CA VAL A 312 -4.09 -19.43 34.07
C VAL A 312 -5.32 -19.19 33.20
N ALA A 313 -5.32 -19.69 31.96
CA ALA A 313 -6.46 -19.57 31.06
C ALA A 313 -7.43 -20.76 31.20
N GLY A 314 -8.73 -20.49 31.05
CA GLY A 314 -9.76 -21.52 30.89
C GLY A 314 -10.50 -21.89 32.18
N ALA A 315 -9.81 -22.46 33.16
CA ALA A 315 -10.44 -22.95 34.39
C ALA A 315 -10.58 -21.84 35.46
N PRO A 316 -11.67 -21.83 36.24
CA PRO A 316 -11.74 -21.01 37.46
C PRO A 316 -10.59 -21.35 38.42
N LEU A 317 -10.01 -20.33 39.06
CA LEU A 317 -8.99 -20.51 40.10
C LEU A 317 -9.57 -21.21 41.32
N ARG A 318 -8.93 -22.32 41.73
CA ARG A 318 -9.26 -23.11 42.91
C ARG A 318 -9.22 -22.27 44.20
N PRO A 319 -9.94 -22.69 45.26
CA PRO A 319 -9.83 -22.05 46.57
C PRO A 319 -8.37 -21.93 47.03
N GLN A 320 -8.01 -20.79 47.63
CA GLN A 320 -6.66 -20.47 48.13
C GLN A 320 -5.56 -20.37 47.04
N SER A 321 -5.92 -20.22 45.77
CA SER A 321 -4.96 -20.03 44.69
C SER A 321 -4.10 -18.78 44.90
N SER A 322 -2.77 -18.92 44.79
CA SER A 322 -1.80 -17.82 44.92
C SER A 322 -1.88 -16.80 43.79
N THR A 323 -2.52 -17.12 42.67
CA THR A 323 -2.72 -16.21 41.53
C THR A 323 -4.03 -15.43 41.62
N PHE A 324 -4.88 -15.68 42.62
CA PHE A 324 -6.07 -14.88 42.88
C PHE A 324 -5.69 -13.58 43.62
N VAL A 325 -5.50 -12.50 42.86
CA VAL A 325 -5.04 -11.20 43.38
C VAL A 325 -6.03 -10.07 43.05
N GLY A 326 -5.95 -8.96 43.80
CA GLY A 326 -6.68 -7.71 43.50
C GLY A 326 -8.17 -7.65 43.85
N ARG A 327 -8.76 -8.73 44.38
CA ARG A 327 -10.23 -8.85 44.63
C ARG A 327 -10.62 -8.77 46.11
N ARG A 328 -9.77 -8.23 46.97
CA ARG A 328 -10.06 -8.14 48.42
C ARG A 328 -11.29 -7.28 48.72
N GLY A 329 -11.48 -6.17 47.99
CA GLY A 329 -12.64 -5.30 48.16
C GLY A 329 -13.96 -6.01 47.85
N ASP A 330 -14.00 -6.80 46.77
CA ASP A 330 -15.18 -7.57 46.39
C ASP A 330 -15.53 -8.64 47.43
N LEU A 331 -14.52 -9.35 47.93
CA LEU A 331 -14.71 -10.33 49.01
C LEU A 331 -15.23 -9.67 50.29
N GLN A 332 -14.66 -8.52 50.67
CA GLN A 332 -15.10 -7.79 51.86
C GLN A 332 -16.53 -7.28 51.70
N PHE A 333 -16.88 -6.72 50.54
CA PHE A 333 -18.23 -6.28 50.25
C PHE A 333 -19.24 -7.41 50.39
N ILE A 334 -18.94 -8.60 49.85
CA ILE A 334 -19.81 -9.77 49.96
C ILE A 334 -19.91 -10.24 51.42
N ALA A 335 -18.80 -10.26 52.17
CA ALA A 335 -18.81 -10.64 53.58
C ALA A 335 -19.63 -9.67 54.44
N ASP A 336 -19.45 -8.36 54.26
CA ASP A 336 -20.19 -7.31 54.97
C ASP A 336 -21.69 -7.39 54.65
N ALA A 337 -22.02 -7.62 53.38
CA ALA A 337 -23.38 -7.81 52.91
C ALA A 337 -24.04 -9.03 53.57
N LEU A 338 -23.31 -10.13 53.75
CA LEU A 338 -23.79 -11.36 54.39
C LEU A 338 -23.75 -11.34 55.94
N ALA A 339 -23.16 -10.31 56.56
CA ALA A 339 -23.05 -10.20 58.01
C ALA A 339 -24.39 -9.86 58.70
N ASN A 340 -25.35 -9.26 57.98
CA ASN A 340 -26.64 -8.89 58.54
C ASN A 340 -27.60 -10.09 58.60
N ARG A 341 -27.77 -10.68 59.78
CA ARG A 341 -28.51 -11.94 60.02
C ARG A 341 -30.01 -11.85 59.83
N GLU A 342 -30.59 -10.65 59.79
CA GLU A 342 -32.06 -10.46 59.71
C GLU A 342 -32.58 -10.34 58.27
N SER A 343 -31.70 -10.25 57.26
CA SER A 343 -32.09 -10.10 55.86
C SER A 343 -31.67 -11.29 55.01
N ASN A 344 -32.65 -12.03 54.49
CA ASN A 344 -32.44 -12.97 53.37
C ASN A 344 -32.10 -12.17 52.11
N MET A 345 -30.81 -11.95 51.87
CA MET A 345 -30.34 -11.14 50.73
C MET A 345 -29.84 -12.01 49.58
N ALA A 346 -30.31 -11.72 48.38
CA ALA A 346 -29.79 -12.29 47.14
C ALA A 346 -28.78 -11.32 46.50
N LEU A 347 -27.53 -11.76 46.34
CA LEU A 347 -26.48 -11.02 45.63
C LEU A 347 -26.27 -11.62 44.25
N VAL A 348 -26.22 -10.77 43.22
CA VAL A 348 -25.99 -11.20 41.82
C VAL A 348 -24.68 -10.61 41.32
N LEU A 349 -23.74 -11.47 40.92
CA LEU A 349 -22.47 -11.07 40.32
C LEU A 349 -22.58 -11.02 38.79
N THR A 350 -22.58 -9.81 38.22
CA THR A 350 -22.69 -9.61 36.76
C THR A 350 -21.35 -9.21 36.13
N GLY A 351 -21.17 -9.55 34.86
CA GLY A 351 -20.02 -9.12 34.06
C GLY A 351 -19.72 -10.08 32.91
N GLU A 352 -18.78 -9.71 32.04
CA GLU A 352 -18.41 -10.47 30.84
C GLU A 352 -17.85 -11.87 31.12
N ARG A 353 -17.88 -12.75 30.10
CA ARG A 353 -17.26 -14.09 30.18
C ARG A 353 -15.77 -13.95 30.54
N ARG A 354 -15.27 -14.85 31.40
CA ARG A 354 -13.85 -14.91 31.86
C ARG A 354 -13.36 -13.75 32.76
N MET A 355 -14.26 -12.94 33.33
CA MET A 355 -13.91 -11.90 34.33
C MET A 355 -13.57 -12.44 35.75
N GLY A 356 -13.43 -13.75 35.92
CA GLY A 356 -13.06 -14.35 37.23
C GLY A 356 -14.21 -14.47 38.24
N LYS A 357 -15.47 -14.32 37.83
CA LYS A 357 -16.66 -14.41 38.71
C LYS A 357 -16.73 -15.75 39.46
N THR A 358 -16.59 -16.86 38.75
CA THR A 358 -16.59 -18.21 39.35
C THR A 358 -15.41 -18.41 40.30
N SER A 359 -14.24 -17.83 39.97
CA SER A 359 -13.06 -17.88 40.83
C SER A 359 -13.26 -17.10 42.14
N LEU A 360 -13.93 -15.95 42.08
CA LEU A 360 -14.33 -15.18 43.26
C LEU A 360 -15.28 -16.00 44.16
N LEU A 361 -16.30 -16.65 43.59
CA LEU A 361 -17.22 -17.52 44.34
C LEU A 361 -16.47 -18.68 45.02
N GLN A 362 -15.51 -19.31 44.33
CA GLN A 362 -14.70 -20.37 44.92
C GLN A 362 -13.82 -19.89 46.08
N GLN A 363 -13.35 -18.63 46.06
CA GLN A 363 -12.63 -18.07 47.20
C GLN A 363 -13.53 -17.84 48.42
N LEU A 364 -14.81 -17.50 48.23
CA LEU A 364 -15.73 -17.29 49.36
C LEU A 364 -15.87 -18.54 50.23
N LEU A 365 -15.81 -19.74 49.63
CA LEU A 365 -15.89 -21.02 50.35
C LEU A 365 -14.87 -21.15 51.49
N VAL A 366 -13.73 -20.46 51.38
CA VAL A 366 -12.61 -20.52 52.34
C VAL A 366 -12.32 -19.18 53.00
N LYS A 367 -13.06 -18.12 52.65
CA LYS A 367 -12.82 -16.75 53.12
C LYS A 367 -14.00 -16.16 53.90
N LEU A 368 -15.17 -16.79 53.87
CA LEU A 368 -16.29 -16.43 54.74
C LEU A 368 -16.01 -16.80 56.19
N ASP A 369 -16.57 -16.04 57.12
CA ASP A 369 -16.42 -16.24 58.56
C ASP A 369 -17.04 -17.58 59.01
N ALA A 370 -16.55 -18.11 60.14
CA ALA A 370 -16.97 -19.42 60.69
C ALA A 370 -18.46 -19.54 61.08
N ILE A 371 -19.22 -18.45 60.97
CA ILE A 371 -20.66 -18.42 61.25
C ILE A 371 -21.51 -18.80 60.04
N HIS A 372 -20.93 -18.88 58.84
CA HIS A 372 -21.62 -19.29 57.61
C HIS A 372 -21.14 -20.67 57.16
N VAL A 373 -22.07 -21.51 56.69
CA VAL A 373 -21.74 -22.75 55.99
C VAL A 373 -21.93 -22.53 54.49
N PRO A 374 -20.86 -22.32 53.72
CA PRO A 374 -21.00 -22.03 52.30
C PRO A 374 -21.29 -23.31 51.51
N VAL A 375 -22.36 -23.27 50.71
CA VAL A 375 -22.73 -24.36 49.78
C VAL A 375 -22.55 -23.85 48.35
N TYR A 376 -21.69 -24.54 47.58
CA TYR A 376 -21.46 -24.21 46.16
C TYR A 376 -22.33 -25.11 45.28
N LEU A 377 -23.09 -24.49 44.38
CA LEU A 377 -23.95 -25.18 43.42
C LEU A 377 -23.59 -24.71 42.01
N ASP A 378 -23.18 -25.64 41.16
CA ASP A 378 -22.94 -25.37 39.75
C ASP A 378 -24.23 -25.63 38.96
N CYS A 379 -25.03 -24.58 38.77
CA CYS A 379 -26.28 -24.68 38.02
C CYS A 379 -26.10 -25.15 36.56
N GLN A 380 -24.89 -25.02 35.98
CA GLN A 380 -24.63 -25.54 34.63
C GLN A 380 -24.46 -27.06 34.64
N ALA A 381 -23.86 -27.62 35.70
CA ALA A 381 -23.76 -29.07 35.89
C ALA A 381 -25.11 -29.68 36.31
N LEU A 382 -25.86 -28.98 37.17
CA LEU A 382 -27.20 -29.41 37.60
C LEU A 382 -28.24 -29.42 36.46
N ALA A 383 -27.97 -28.72 35.36
CA ALA A 383 -28.86 -28.69 34.19
C ALA A 383 -28.74 -29.93 33.27
N ILE A 384 -27.87 -30.91 33.60
CA ILE A 384 -27.68 -32.13 32.79
C ILE A 384 -28.91 -33.05 32.87
N GLU A 385 -29.49 -33.20 34.07
CA GLU A 385 -30.73 -33.97 34.28
C GLU A 385 -31.92 -33.01 34.46
N PRO A 386 -32.89 -32.99 33.53
CA PRO A 386 -33.98 -32.03 33.58
C PRO A 386 -35.00 -32.38 34.68
N GLY A 387 -35.51 -31.35 35.36
CA GLY A 387 -36.68 -31.46 36.22
C GLY A 387 -36.48 -30.86 37.62
N LEU A 388 -37.56 -30.29 38.16
CA LEU A 388 -37.55 -29.63 39.48
C LEU A 388 -37.19 -30.61 40.61
N ALA A 389 -37.59 -31.88 40.50
CA ALA A 389 -37.30 -32.90 41.50
C ALA A 389 -35.79 -33.17 41.64
N HIS A 390 -35.07 -33.33 40.52
CA HIS A 390 -33.62 -33.54 40.51
C HIS A 390 -32.87 -32.30 41.06
N LEU A 391 -33.24 -31.10 40.60
CA LEU A 391 -32.65 -29.85 41.10
C LEU A 391 -32.80 -29.71 42.63
N LEU A 392 -34.00 -29.99 43.16
CA LEU A 392 -34.28 -29.88 44.58
C LEU A 392 -33.59 -31.00 45.39
N PHE A 393 -33.45 -32.19 44.82
CA PHE A 393 -32.68 -33.27 45.40
C PHE A 393 -31.19 -32.93 45.50
N ASP A 394 -30.56 -32.50 44.39
CA ASP A 394 -29.14 -32.14 44.36
C ASP A 394 -28.82 -30.96 45.30
N LEU A 395 -29.74 -29.99 45.36
CA LEU A 395 -29.68 -28.89 46.32
C LEU A 395 -29.71 -29.41 47.77
N ALA A 396 -30.67 -30.29 48.09
CA ALA A 396 -30.80 -30.87 49.43
C ALA A 396 -29.59 -31.72 49.80
N GLU A 397 -29.07 -32.51 48.87
CA GLU A 397 -27.87 -33.33 49.05
C GLU A 397 -26.64 -32.46 49.32
N ALA A 398 -26.40 -31.43 48.51
CA ALA A 398 -25.28 -30.52 48.68
C ALA A 398 -25.34 -29.77 50.02
N ILE A 399 -26.53 -29.33 50.45
CA ILE A 399 -26.73 -28.70 51.75
C ILE A 399 -26.48 -29.71 52.87
N ALA A 400 -27.10 -30.88 52.83
CA ALA A 400 -26.97 -31.91 53.86
C ALA A 400 -25.50 -32.31 54.07
N LEU A 401 -24.76 -32.51 52.97
CA LEU A 401 -23.33 -32.80 53.02
C LEU A 401 -22.54 -31.66 53.69
N ALA A 402 -22.83 -30.42 53.34
CA ALA A 402 -22.12 -29.25 53.87
C ALA A 402 -22.36 -29.03 55.37
N VAL A 403 -23.57 -29.34 55.88
CA VAL A 403 -23.92 -29.19 57.30
C VAL A 403 -23.75 -30.48 58.13
N GLY A 404 -23.37 -31.60 57.51
CA GLY A 404 -23.16 -32.88 58.19
C GLY A 404 -24.45 -33.63 58.56
N LEU A 405 -25.54 -33.43 57.79
CA LEU A 405 -26.79 -34.16 57.91
C LEU A 405 -26.81 -35.41 57.02
N PRO A 406 -27.65 -36.42 57.33
CA PRO A 406 -27.83 -37.58 56.46
C PRO A 406 -28.34 -37.16 55.08
N THR A 407 -27.89 -37.88 54.05
CA THR A 407 -28.31 -37.61 52.67
C THR A 407 -29.82 -37.86 52.50
N PRO A 408 -30.52 -36.98 51.78
CA PRO A 408 -31.93 -37.16 51.48
C PRO A 408 -32.16 -38.41 50.61
N ASN A 409 -33.34 -39.03 50.73
CA ASN A 409 -33.73 -40.13 49.87
C ASN A 409 -34.36 -39.60 48.58
N THR A 410 -33.85 -40.03 47.42
CA THR A 410 -34.33 -39.60 46.10
C THR A 410 -35.83 -39.86 45.90
N ALA A 411 -36.38 -40.92 46.51
CA ALA A 411 -37.81 -41.24 46.40
C ALA A 411 -38.72 -40.16 47.01
N ASP A 412 -38.25 -39.42 48.01
CA ASP A 412 -39.03 -38.40 48.72
C ASP A 412 -39.29 -37.15 47.84
N PHE A 413 -38.53 -36.99 46.76
CA PHE A 413 -38.63 -35.86 45.84
C PHE A 413 -39.50 -36.16 44.60
N ALA A 414 -39.98 -37.39 44.44
CA ALA A 414 -40.73 -37.82 43.26
C ALA A 414 -42.17 -37.27 43.20
N GLU A 415 -42.87 -37.20 44.35
CA GLU A 415 -44.29 -36.83 44.39
C GLU A 415 -44.55 -35.38 44.78
N ARG A 416 -43.83 -34.84 45.78
CA ARG A 416 -43.99 -33.46 46.29
C ARG A 416 -42.64 -32.83 46.67
N PRO A 417 -41.79 -32.49 45.70
CA PRO A 417 -40.40 -32.12 45.95
C PRO A 417 -40.21 -30.83 46.78
N SER A 418 -41.16 -29.87 46.77
CA SER A 418 -41.06 -28.66 47.60
C SER A 418 -41.38 -28.90 49.08
N ALA A 419 -42.21 -29.90 49.39
CA ALA A 419 -42.71 -30.15 50.74
C ALA A 419 -41.61 -30.51 51.75
N TYR A 420 -40.46 -30.99 51.25
CA TYR A 420 -39.30 -31.31 52.08
C TYR A 420 -38.57 -30.06 52.62
N PHE A 421 -38.64 -28.93 51.90
CA PHE A 421 -38.08 -27.65 52.34
C PHE A 421 -39.07 -26.81 53.16
N GLU A 422 -40.36 -27.14 53.12
CA GLU A 422 -41.43 -26.41 53.80
C GLU A 422 -41.68 -26.87 55.26
N ARG A 423 -41.05 -27.96 55.70
CA ARG A 423 -41.16 -28.43 57.09
C ARG A 423 -40.41 -27.47 58.03
N THR A 424 -41.15 -26.54 58.62
CA THR A 424 -40.73 -25.68 59.73
C THR A 424 -40.91 -26.37 61.07
#